data_AF-A0AAV5ZXL1-F1
#
_entry.id   AF-A0AAV5ZXL1-F1
#
_cell.length_a   1.000
_cell.length_b   1.000
_cell.length_c   1.000
_cell.angle_alpha   90.00
_cell.angle_beta   90.00
_cell.angle_gamma   90.00
#
_symmetry.space_group_name_H-M   'P 1'
#
loop_
_entity.id
_entity.type
_entity.pdbx_description
1 polymer ?
#
loop_
_entity_poly.entity_id
_entity_poly.type
_entity_poly.pdbx_seq_one_letter_code
_entity_poly.pdbx_strand_id
1 'polypeptide(L)'
;MEKQVAWTMRVLTIAASGLTAGLLAAGASAQEIGTGGRELREDRREIRQDNREIRADRRERRGDTREIRSDRRELRGDRRDGRAAYRSGDPEAVKDARRELRGARHDLRGDLKDRREDRHDLRQDRRDRRGDVRDLGQDRRELHRDVAARRGH
;
A
#
# COMPACT_ATOMS: atom_id res chain seq x y z
N MET A 1 15.45 29.73 -8.24
CA MET A 1 15.66 28.95 -7.01
C MET A 1 14.30 28.84 -6.33
N GLU A 2 13.44 27.96 -6.84
CA GLU A 2 13.22 26.61 -6.27
C GLU A 2 12.97 26.72 -4.75
N LYS A 3 11.78 26.47 -4.22
CA LYS A 3 11.11 25.16 -4.20
C LYS A 3 9.62 25.35 -3.83
N GLN A 4 8.73 25.01 -4.75
CA GLN A 4 7.34 24.64 -4.45
C GLN A 4 7.27 23.13 -4.71
N VAL A 5 7.37 22.31 -3.66
CA VAL A 5 7.37 20.85 -3.80
C VAL A 5 6.09 20.29 -3.19
N ALA A 6 5.25 19.79 -4.10
CA ALA A 6 4.45 18.58 -3.96
C ALA A 6 3.50 18.47 -2.75
N TRP A 7 2.35 19.14 -2.86
CA TRP A 7 1.10 18.62 -2.30
C TRP A 7 0.05 18.57 -3.41
N THR A 8 0.23 17.65 -4.36
CA THR A 8 -0.83 17.33 -5.33
C THR A 8 -1.36 15.94 -5.00
N MET A 9 -2.43 15.95 -4.20
CA MET A 9 -3.35 14.81 -4.11
C MET A 9 -3.75 14.40 -5.52
N ARG A 10 -3.32 13.22 -5.94
CA ARG A 10 -3.85 12.57 -7.14
C ARG A 10 -5.23 12.00 -6.81
N VAL A 11 -6.24 12.87 -6.84
CA VAL A 11 -7.62 12.42 -7.03
C VAL A 11 -7.70 11.95 -8.47
N LEU A 12 -7.72 10.64 -8.68
CA LEU A 12 -7.94 10.04 -9.99
C LEU A 12 -9.41 10.27 -10.36
N THR A 13 -9.69 11.34 -11.10
CA THR A 13 -10.99 11.58 -11.73
C THR A 13 -11.21 10.52 -12.80
N ILE A 14 -12.11 9.57 -12.53
CA ILE A 14 -12.64 8.67 -13.56
C ILE A 14 -13.47 9.52 -14.51
N ALA A 15 -12.95 9.73 -15.72
CA ALA A 15 -13.64 10.44 -16.79
C ALA A 15 -14.82 9.61 -17.28
N ALA A 16 -16.03 10.06 -16.97
CA ALA A 16 -17.23 9.63 -17.65
C ALA A 16 -17.39 10.47 -18.92
N SER A 17 -17.16 9.87 -20.09
CA SER A 17 -17.46 10.47 -21.39
C SER A 17 -18.24 9.48 -22.24
N GLY A 18 -19.45 9.89 -22.63
CA GLY A 18 -20.50 9.01 -23.13
C GLY A 18 -20.61 8.84 -24.65
N LEU A 19 -21.66 8.07 -24.97
CA LEU A 19 -22.48 7.99 -26.19
C LEU A 19 -21.79 7.74 -27.54
N THR A 20 -22.15 6.62 -28.19
CA THR A 20 -22.80 6.60 -29.52
C THR A 20 -23.26 5.19 -29.93
N ALA A 21 -24.36 5.16 -30.68
CA ALA A 21 -25.15 4.01 -31.09
C ALA A 21 -24.52 3.15 -32.22
N GLY A 22 -24.96 1.89 -32.35
CA GLY A 22 -24.68 1.10 -33.55
C GLY A 22 -25.00 -0.40 -33.48
N LEU A 23 -26.18 -0.75 -33.99
CA LEU A 23 -26.66 -2.07 -34.42
C LEU A 23 -25.56 -3.01 -34.99
N LEU A 24 -25.48 -4.27 -34.51
CA LEU A 24 -25.13 -5.51 -35.27
C LEU A 24 -25.13 -6.75 -34.33
N ALA A 25 -26.33 -7.21 -33.96
CA ALA A 25 -26.54 -8.43 -33.17
C ALA A 25 -26.53 -9.68 -34.08
N ALA A 26 -25.34 -10.17 -34.46
CA ALA A 26 -25.13 -11.54 -34.97
C ALA A 26 -23.64 -11.96 -35.01
N GLY A 27 -22.70 -11.01 -35.04
CA GLY A 27 -21.25 -11.27 -35.00
C GLY A 27 -20.58 -11.09 -33.63
N ALA A 28 -21.29 -10.51 -32.66
CA ALA A 28 -20.74 -10.08 -31.37
C ALA A 28 -20.27 -11.24 -30.45
N SER A 29 -20.80 -12.44 -30.63
CA SER A 29 -20.71 -13.53 -29.63
C SER A 29 -19.40 -14.32 -29.61
N ALA A 30 -18.63 -14.37 -30.71
CA ALA A 30 -17.25 -14.92 -30.69
C ALA A 30 -16.24 -13.88 -30.20
N GLN A 31 -16.54 -12.60 -30.46
CA GLN A 31 -15.75 -11.47 -30.05
C GLN A 31 -15.84 -11.27 -28.53
N GLU A 32 -17.03 -11.44 -27.93
CA GLU A 32 -17.27 -11.38 -26.47
C GLU A 32 -16.54 -12.49 -25.67
N ILE A 33 -16.52 -13.74 -26.16
CA ILE A 33 -15.72 -14.81 -25.52
C ILE A 33 -14.21 -14.50 -25.63
N GLY A 34 -13.80 -13.93 -26.76
CA GLY A 34 -12.43 -13.48 -27.00
C GLY A 34 -12.01 -12.31 -26.10
N THR A 35 -12.91 -11.37 -25.81
CA THR A 35 -12.67 -10.24 -24.89
C THR A 35 -12.65 -10.71 -23.44
N GLY A 36 -13.60 -11.55 -23.00
CA GLY A 36 -13.57 -12.11 -21.65
C GLY A 36 -12.31 -12.95 -21.37
N GLY A 37 -11.80 -13.66 -22.37
CA GLY A 37 -10.51 -14.35 -22.27
C GLY A 37 -9.29 -13.42 -22.16
N ARG A 38 -9.37 -12.18 -22.65
CA ARG A 38 -8.32 -11.15 -22.50
C ARG A 38 -8.42 -10.45 -21.14
N GLU A 39 -9.63 -10.10 -20.71
CA GLU A 39 -9.91 -9.51 -19.39
C GLU A 39 -9.37 -10.42 -18.27
N LEU A 40 -9.70 -11.72 -18.30
CA LEU A 40 -9.16 -12.70 -17.35
C LEU A 40 -7.62 -12.81 -17.33
N ARG A 41 -6.93 -12.44 -18.42
CA ARG A 41 -5.46 -12.41 -18.47
C ARG A 41 -4.91 -11.12 -17.85
N GLU A 42 -5.62 -10.02 -18.04
CA GLU A 42 -5.32 -8.71 -17.47
C GLU A 42 -5.50 -8.73 -15.95
N ASP A 43 -6.63 -9.20 -15.44
CA ASP A 43 -6.88 -9.37 -14.00
C ASP A 43 -5.80 -10.25 -13.33
N ARG A 44 -5.39 -11.33 -14.01
CA ARG A 44 -4.29 -12.19 -13.51
C ARG A 44 -2.95 -11.48 -13.50
N ARG A 45 -2.74 -10.51 -14.37
CA ARG A 45 -1.52 -9.70 -14.40
C ARG A 45 -1.55 -8.69 -13.26
N GLU A 46 -2.68 -8.04 -13.03
CA GLU A 46 -2.91 -7.09 -11.92
C GLU A 46 -2.72 -7.79 -10.57
N ILE A 47 -3.40 -8.92 -10.32
CA ILE A 47 -3.23 -9.70 -9.08
C ILE A 47 -1.76 -10.11 -8.86
N ARG A 48 -1.00 -10.40 -9.92
CA ARG A 48 0.44 -10.71 -9.80
C ARG A 48 1.24 -9.48 -9.42
N GLN A 49 0.88 -8.31 -9.94
CA GLN A 49 1.49 -7.04 -9.60
C GLN A 49 1.20 -6.67 -8.14
N ASP A 50 -0.05 -6.72 -7.67
CA ASP A 50 -0.39 -6.46 -6.26
C ASP A 50 0.37 -7.40 -5.33
N ASN A 51 0.54 -8.66 -5.73
CA ASN A 51 1.31 -9.62 -4.95
C ASN A 51 2.82 -9.29 -4.89
N ARG A 52 3.36 -8.54 -5.86
CA ARG A 52 4.74 -8.04 -5.80
C ARG A 52 4.81 -6.82 -4.88
N GLU A 53 3.87 -5.90 -5.00
CA GLU A 53 3.77 -4.69 -4.18
C GLU A 53 3.60 -5.06 -2.70
N ILE A 54 2.61 -5.89 -2.37
CA ILE A 54 2.40 -6.43 -0.99
C ILE A 54 3.64 -7.14 -0.43
N ARG A 55 4.51 -7.70 -1.28
CA ARG A 55 5.77 -8.31 -0.82
C ARG A 55 6.84 -7.25 -0.56
N ALA A 56 6.91 -6.21 -1.38
CA ALA A 56 7.79 -5.06 -1.17
C ALA A 56 7.43 -4.35 0.15
N ASP A 57 6.17 -4.00 0.38
CA ASP A 57 5.74 -3.31 1.60
C ASP A 57 6.03 -4.14 2.86
N ARG A 58 5.90 -5.47 2.77
CA ARG A 58 6.28 -6.38 3.87
C ARG A 58 7.77 -6.34 4.16
N ARG A 59 8.61 -6.12 3.15
CA ARG A 59 10.06 -6.01 3.30
C ARG A 59 10.44 -4.67 3.90
N GLU A 60 9.85 -3.59 3.41
CA GLU A 60 10.03 -2.22 3.92
C GLU A 60 9.64 -2.16 5.40
N ARG A 61 8.44 -2.62 5.76
CA ARG A 61 8.00 -2.71 7.17
C ARG A 61 8.91 -3.51 8.09
N ARG A 62 9.65 -4.48 7.56
CA ARG A 62 10.66 -5.22 8.34
C ARG A 62 11.91 -4.36 8.56
N GLY A 63 12.28 -3.53 7.58
CA GLY A 63 13.25 -2.44 7.69
C GLY A 63 12.88 -1.47 8.80
N ASP A 64 11.71 -0.84 8.75
CA ASP A 64 11.29 0.15 9.75
C ASP A 64 11.22 -0.48 11.16
N THR A 65 10.82 -1.75 11.23
CA THR A 65 10.82 -2.48 12.51
C THR A 65 12.24 -2.67 13.10
N ARG A 66 13.28 -2.73 12.26
CA ARG A 66 14.68 -2.76 12.71
C ARG A 66 15.16 -1.37 13.11
N GLU A 67 14.80 -0.34 12.35
CA GLU A 67 15.14 1.06 12.65
C GLU A 67 14.53 1.49 13.99
N ILE A 68 13.22 1.31 14.17
CA ILE A 68 12.52 1.55 15.45
C ILE A 68 13.16 0.79 16.63
N ARG A 69 13.76 -0.38 16.38
CA ARG A 69 14.50 -1.12 17.42
C ARG A 69 15.84 -0.47 17.74
N SER A 70 16.55 0.05 16.74
CA SER A 70 17.77 0.85 16.93
C SER A 70 17.46 2.12 17.72
N ASP A 71 16.46 2.90 17.31
CA ASP A 71 16.11 4.16 17.98
C ASP A 71 15.71 3.92 19.43
N ARG A 72 15.01 2.82 19.71
CA ARG A 72 14.71 2.41 21.09
C ARG A 72 15.94 2.03 21.90
N ARG A 73 16.99 1.51 21.27
CA ARG A 73 18.27 1.20 21.92
C ARG A 73 19.05 2.47 22.20
N GLU A 74 19.10 3.39 21.23
CA GLU A 74 19.73 4.71 21.35
C GLU A 74 19.04 5.53 22.44
N LEU A 75 17.71 5.61 22.43
CA LEU A 75 16.93 6.29 23.47
C LEU A 75 17.18 5.71 24.88
N ARG A 76 17.55 4.42 25.00
CA ARG A 76 17.97 3.85 26.29
C ARG A 76 19.34 4.35 26.70
N GLY A 77 20.26 4.57 25.75
CA GLY A 77 21.54 5.26 25.92
C GLY A 77 21.34 6.68 26.41
N ASP A 78 20.58 7.49 25.66
CA ASP A 78 20.29 8.90 26.02
C ASP A 78 19.67 9.03 27.41
N ARG A 79 18.86 8.05 27.84
CA ARG A 79 18.29 8.03 29.20
C ARG A 79 19.35 7.75 30.27
N ARG A 80 20.41 7.00 29.97
CA ARG A 80 21.55 6.83 30.88
C ARG A 80 22.36 8.12 30.93
N ASP A 81 22.60 8.74 29.78
CA ASP A 81 23.38 9.98 29.69
C ASP A 81 22.66 11.13 30.38
N GLY A 82 21.35 11.27 30.18
CA GLY A 82 20.54 12.21 30.95
C GLY A 82 20.60 11.95 32.46
N ARG A 83 20.61 10.69 32.91
CA ARG A 83 20.82 10.38 34.34
C ARG A 83 22.23 10.68 34.83
N ALA A 84 23.23 10.66 33.95
CA ALA A 84 24.59 11.09 34.28
C ALA A 84 24.66 12.62 34.39
N ALA A 85 24.03 13.35 33.46
CA ALA A 85 23.89 14.80 33.51
C ALA A 85 23.16 15.28 34.78
N TYR A 86 22.08 14.60 35.19
CA TYR A 86 21.43 14.90 36.48
C TYR A 86 22.36 14.69 37.68
N ARG A 87 23.28 13.73 37.60
CA ARG A 87 24.25 13.45 38.68
C ARG A 87 25.44 14.40 38.68
N SER A 88 25.81 14.99 37.56
CA SER A 88 26.89 15.99 37.51
C SER A 88 26.49 17.30 38.17
N GLY A 89 25.19 17.59 38.29
CA GLY A 89 24.68 18.83 38.84
C GLY A 89 24.84 20.04 37.90
N ASP A 90 25.31 19.82 36.67
CA ASP A 90 25.45 20.85 35.64
C ASP A 90 24.09 21.13 34.98
N PRO A 91 23.51 22.33 35.15
CA PRO A 91 22.21 22.69 34.59
C PRO A 91 22.18 22.64 33.06
N GLU A 92 23.27 22.98 32.37
CA GLU A 92 23.30 22.99 30.91
C GLU A 92 23.36 21.55 30.37
N ALA A 93 24.19 20.68 30.96
CA ALA A 93 24.20 19.26 30.61
C ALA A 93 22.82 18.60 30.78
N VAL A 94 22.08 18.97 31.84
CA VAL A 94 20.71 18.47 32.07
C VAL A 94 19.73 18.99 31.01
N LYS A 95 19.86 20.26 30.63
CA LYS A 95 19.01 20.89 29.62
C LYS A 95 19.23 20.27 28.24
N ASP A 96 20.48 20.04 27.86
CA ASP A 96 20.84 19.40 26.60
C ASP A 96 20.34 17.96 26.54
N ALA A 97 20.60 17.16 27.57
CA ALA A 97 20.09 15.78 27.64
C ALA A 97 18.56 15.73 27.58
N ARG A 98 17.86 16.70 28.18
CA ARG A 98 16.40 16.79 28.11
C ARG A 98 15.92 17.12 26.70
N ARG A 99 16.65 17.99 25.98
CA ARG A 99 16.34 18.36 24.58
C ARG A 99 16.52 17.16 23.67
N GLU A 100 17.64 16.44 23.79
CA GLU A 100 17.93 15.23 23.00
C GLU A 100 16.87 14.14 23.25
N LEU A 101 16.59 13.83 24.52
CA LEU A 101 15.55 12.87 24.89
C LEU A 101 14.16 13.24 24.37
N ARG A 102 13.87 14.54 24.25
CA ARG A 102 12.59 15.01 23.68
C ARG A 102 12.58 14.81 22.17
N GLY A 103 13.67 15.12 21.47
CA GLY A 103 13.83 14.89 20.04
C GLY A 103 13.69 13.41 19.69
N ALA A 104 14.52 12.54 20.29
CA ALA A 104 14.49 11.11 20.04
C ALA A 104 13.11 10.46 20.35
N ARG A 105 12.37 10.96 21.34
CA ARG A 105 10.99 10.51 21.60
C ARG A 105 9.99 10.99 20.55
N HIS A 106 10.20 12.20 20.04
CA HIS A 106 9.35 12.76 18.99
C HIS A 106 9.53 11.96 17.70
N ASP A 107 10.77 11.69 17.31
CA ASP A 107 11.10 10.97 16.07
C ASP A 107 10.57 9.54 16.14
N LEU A 108 10.87 8.81 17.22
CA LEU A 108 10.31 7.47 17.47
C LEU A 108 8.78 7.45 17.45
N ARG A 109 8.11 8.54 17.86
CA ARG A 109 6.65 8.63 17.79
C ARG A 109 6.18 8.80 16.34
N GLY A 110 6.92 9.55 15.52
CA GLY A 110 6.73 9.65 14.08
C GLY A 110 6.81 8.27 13.43
N ASP A 111 7.91 7.56 13.60
CA ASP A 111 8.12 6.24 12.97
C ASP A 111 7.05 5.22 13.38
N LEU A 112 6.60 5.28 14.64
CA LEU A 112 5.51 4.42 15.13
C LEU A 112 4.14 4.78 14.52
N LYS A 113 3.91 6.05 14.16
CA LYS A 113 2.71 6.49 13.47
C LYS A 113 2.74 6.02 12.02
N ASP A 114 3.84 6.25 11.31
CA ASP A 114 3.99 5.88 9.90
C ASP A 114 3.85 4.36 9.74
N ARG A 115 4.54 3.57 10.58
CA ARG A 115 4.38 2.11 10.61
C ARG A 115 2.96 1.62 10.89
N ARG A 116 2.14 2.42 11.60
CA ARG A 116 0.73 2.09 11.84
C ARG A 116 -0.09 2.32 10.57
N GLU A 117 0.20 3.38 9.83
CA GLU A 117 -0.41 3.71 8.54
C GLU A 117 -0.05 2.64 7.50
N ASP A 118 1.23 2.28 7.34
CA ASP A 118 1.64 1.19 6.44
C ASP A 118 0.99 -0.16 6.77
N ARG A 119 0.71 -0.40 8.05
CA ARG A 119 -0.01 -1.59 8.48
C ARG A 119 -1.48 -1.56 8.07
N HIS A 120 -2.10 -0.38 8.12
CA HIS A 120 -3.47 -0.20 7.67
C HIS A 120 -3.56 -0.38 6.16
N ASP A 121 -2.66 0.22 5.40
CA ASP A 121 -2.70 0.20 3.94
C ASP A 121 -2.45 -1.21 3.40
N LEU A 122 -1.44 -1.91 3.93
CA LEU A 122 -1.21 -3.32 3.61
C LEU A 122 -2.41 -4.23 3.96
N ARG A 123 -3.27 -3.83 4.90
CA ARG A 123 -4.49 -4.58 5.20
C ARG A 123 -5.56 -4.32 4.14
N GLN A 124 -5.66 -3.10 3.63
CA GLN A 124 -6.56 -2.75 2.53
C GLN A 124 -6.12 -3.43 1.24
N ASP A 125 -4.86 -3.35 0.83
CA ASP A 125 -4.37 -4.00 -0.40
C ASP A 125 -4.61 -5.52 -0.38
N ARG A 126 -4.49 -6.13 0.80
CA ARG A 126 -4.79 -7.55 0.96
C ARG A 126 -6.27 -7.87 0.84
N ARG A 127 -7.15 -6.95 1.22
CA ARG A 127 -8.60 -7.06 1.08
C ARG A 127 -8.99 -6.87 -0.38
N ASP A 128 -8.43 -5.88 -1.05
CA ASP A 128 -8.76 -5.54 -2.44
C ASP A 128 -8.31 -6.68 -3.37
N ARG A 129 -7.04 -7.12 -3.25
CA ARG A 129 -6.56 -8.33 -3.95
C ARG A 129 -7.37 -9.59 -3.64
N ARG A 130 -8.04 -9.69 -2.48
CA ARG A 130 -8.96 -10.81 -2.20
C ARG A 130 -10.29 -10.66 -2.94
N GLY A 131 -10.77 -9.44 -3.14
CA GLY A 131 -11.87 -9.09 -4.03
C GLY A 131 -11.54 -9.49 -5.47
N ASP A 132 -10.44 -8.99 -6.02
CA ASP A 132 -10.06 -9.24 -7.42
C ASP A 132 -9.91 -10.73 -7.72
N VAL A 133 -9.34 -11.50 -6.79
CA VAL A 133 -9.24 -12.96 -6.91
C VAL A 133 -10.62 -13.65 -6.92
N ARG A 134 -11.60 -13.13 -6.18
CA ARG A 134 -12.97 -13.66 -6.19
C ARG A 134 -13.67 -13.32 -7.49
N ASP A 135 -13.52 -12.09 -7.98
CA ASP A 135 -14.17 -11.59 -9.18
C ASP A 135 -13.64 -12.30 -10.42
N LEU A 136 -12.30 -12.41 -10.56
CA LEU A 136 -11.67 -13.30 -11.54
C LEU A 136 -12.24 -14.73 -11.50
N GLY A 137 -12.56 -15.23 -10.31
CA GLY A 137 -13.17 -16.54 -10.12
C GLY A 137 -14.61 -16.62 -10.62
N GLN A 138 -15.38 -15.54 -10.51
CA GLN A 138 -16.74 -15.39 -11.03
C GLN A 138 -16.71 -15.28 -12.55
N ASP A 139 -15.90 -14.38 -13.10
CA ASP A 139 -15.77 -14.12 -14.53
C ASP A 139 -15.34 -15.39 -15.28
N ARG A 140 -14.42 -16.16 -14.69
CA ARG A 140 -14.01 -17.45 -15.25
C ARG A 140 -15.15 -18.47 -15.29
N ARG A 141 -16.05 -18.47 -14.30
CA ARG A 141 -17.21 -19.37 -14.28
C ARG A 141 -18.25 -18.94 -15.31
N GLU A 142 -18.47 -17.64 -15.47
CA GLU A 142 -19.40 -17.07 -16.45
C GLU A 142 -18.92 -17.36 -17.87
N LEU A 143 -17.68 -17.03 -18.18
CA LEU A 143 -17.08 -17.34 -19.48
C LEU A 143 -17.15 -18.84 -19.80
N HIS A 144 -16.94 -19.71 -18.80
CA HIS A 144 -17.07 -21.15 -18.99
C HIS A 144 -18.50 -21.57 -19.30
N ARG A 145 -19.52 -20.97 -18.66
CA ARG A 145 -20.93 -21.22 -18.97
C ARG A 145 -21.27 -20.79 -20.38
N ASP A 146 -20.82 -19.61 -20.81
CA ASP A 146 -21.08 -19.08 -22.15
C ASP A 146 -20.45 -19.97 -23.23
N VAL A 147 -19.21 -20.40 -23.01
CA VAL A 147 -18.52 -21.34 -23.90
C VAL A 147 -19.24 -22.69 -23.95
N ALA A 148 -19.72 -23.20 -22.81
CA ALA A 148 -20.44 -24.48 -22.75
C ALA A 148 -21.80 -24.42 -23.43
N ALA A 149 -22.59 -23.36 -23.19
CA ALA A 149 -23.88 -23.14 -23.84
C ALA A 149 -23.73 -23.12 -25.37
N ARG A 150 -22.65 -22.51 -25.87
CA ARG A 150 -22.38 -22.46 -27.32
C ARG A 150 -21.98 -23.79 -27.95
N ARG A 151 -21.32 -24.68 -27.20
CA ARG A 151 -20.93 -26.02 -27.70
C ARG A 151 -22.07 -27.03 -27.71
N GLY A 152 -23.16 -26.74 -27.00
CA GLY A 152 -24.35 -27.59 -26.93
C GLY A 152 -25.44 -27.28 -27.97
N HIS A 153 -25.26 -26.21 -28.76
CA HIS A 153 -26.06 -25.86 -29.93
C HIS A 153 -25.35 -26.28 -31.21
#